data_AF-A0A518J1Q5-F1
#
_entry.id   AF-A0A518J1Q5-F1
#
_cell.length_a   1.000
_cell.length_b   1.000
_cell.length_c   1.000
_cell.angle_alpha   90.00
_cell.angle_beta   90.00
_cell.angle_gamma   90.00
#
_symmetry.space_group_name_H-M   'P 1'
#
loop_
_entity.id
_entity.type
_entity.pdbx_description
1 polymer ?
#
loop_
_entity_poly.entity_id
_entity_poly.type
_entity_poly.pdbx_seq_one_letter_code
_entity_poly.pdbx_strand_id
1 'polypeptide(L)'
;MNRRKQRERRGQSLMLMFLVILALVGVLALTFDFGFVVLSRRMMQTAVNTGALEGARDRAGLGREDARNVIRNVFDDDLDPTANTTSLGAGPDQSLVQRDALQRPRFGDGSRVEEWFPERHQFIYRPAPQLNDANELHGDFVRGYYCDESTSSKVNDGESNDDVCEPCRDESMSRSVIHRESNDYVRDDFDRDDCDDCDDSEPNAFLARIRRTPQRDGIANPLDRIAGVSSSGSGSPLMIGHLMPIRPNSADSYDIRRDGVAIRATAIAVTQPIVYVGKATGDDFLQLLDYAYYVECPKWVLLDNPQHRLGASMPPPDDPTHQNASAPTTPGYAAIVGNITGECGGSQVQKEYYVIGFCQRLGSRQLRANASPRLQDAWPELGKLSPATRSAILKRNRNLDLLGTFESAGQPALVRTLH
;
A
#
# COMPACT_ATOMS: atom_id res chain seq x y z
N MET A 1 -66.21 4.32 -40.89
CA MET A 1 -64.81 4.49 -41.37
C MET A 1 -63.75 4.66 -40.26
N ASN A 2 -63.98 4.19 -39.01
CA ASN A 2 -63.05 4.45 -37.87
C ASN A 2 -62.24 3.23 -37.36
N ARG A 3 -62.43 2.01 -37.90
CA ARG A 3 -61.73 0.81 -37.40
C ARG A 3 -60.28 0.65 -37.92
N ARG A 4 -59.90 1.28 -39.05
CA ARG A 4 -58.51 1.19 -39.58
C ARG A 4 -57.50 2.00 -38.76
N LYS A 5 -57.84 3.22 -38.32
CA LYS A 5 -56.95 4.06 -37.48
C LYS A 5 -56.64 3.47 -36.09
N GLN A 6 -57.47 2.56 -35.56
CA GLN A 6 -57.21 1.90 -34.29
C GLN A 6 -56.18 0.75 -34.38
N ARG A 7 -55.98 0.13 -35.55
CA ARG A 7 -54.97 -0.93 -35.71
C ARG A 7 -53.55 -0.38 -35.83
N GLU A 8 -53.37 0.80 -36.41
CA GLU A 8 -52.05 1.43 -36.58
C GLU A 8 -51.42 1.88 -35.24
N ARG A 9 -52.24 2.36 -34.28
CA ARG A 9 -51.74 2.81 -32.97
C ARG A 9 -51.25 1.67 -32.08
N ARG A 10 -51.78 0.45 -32.23
CA ARG A 10 -51.39 -0.70 -31.39
C ARG A 10 -49.98 -1.21 -31.72
N GLY A 11 -49.56 -1.12 -32.99
CA GLY A 11 -48.20 -1.49 -33.39
C GLY A 11 -47.14 -0.53 -32.83
N GLN A 12 -47.46 0.76 -32.79
CA GLN A 12 -46.54 1.79 -32.29
C GLN A 12 -46.26 1.66 -30.78
N SER A 13 -47.28 1.38 -29.96
CA SER A 13 -47.10 1.19 -28.52
C SER A 13 -46.23 -0.04 -28.18
N LEU A 14 -46.36 -1.12 -28.95
CA LEU A 14 -45.56 -2.34 -28.74
C LEU A 14 -44.09 -2.08 -29.08
N MET A 15 -43.81 -1.40 -30.19
CA MET A 15 -42.45 -1.02 -30.56
C MET A 15 -41.81 -0.09 -29.53
N LEU A 16 -42.57 0.90 -29.03
CA LEU A 16 -42.08 1.81 -28.00
C LEU A 16 -41.79 1.08 -26.68
N MET A 17 -42.67 0.19 -26.24
CA MET A 17 -42.44 -0.63 -25.05
C MET A 17 -41.20 -1.53 -25.20
N PHE A 18 -41.02 -2.18 -26.35
CA PHE A 18 -39.84 -3.00 -26.63
C PHE A 18 -38.54 -2.19 -26.56
N LEU A 19 -38.51 -1.01 -27.18
CA LEU A 19 -37.35 -0.11 -27.11
C LEU A 19 -37.05 0.36 -25.69
N VAL A 20 -38.09 0.65 -24.89
CA VAL A 20 -37.92 1.03 -23.47
C VAL A 20 -37.34 -0.13 -22.67
N ILE A 21 -37.84 -1.36 -22.84
CA ILE A 21 -37.29 -2.54 -22.15
C ILE A 21 -35.82 -2.75 -22.54
N LEU A 22 -35.48 -2.64 -23.83
CA LEU A 22 -34.11 -2.78 -24.30
C LEU A 22 -33.19 -1.72 -23.69
N ALA A 23 -33.65 -0.46 -23.63
CA ALA A 23 -32.92 0.62 -22.97
C ALA A 23 -32.70 0.33 -21.46
N LEU A 24 -33.74 -0.13 -20.76
CA LEU A 24 -33.65 -0.47 -19.34
C LEU A 24 -32.68 -1.64 -19.07
N VAL A 25 -32.71 -2.68 -19.91
CA VAL A 25 -31.75 -3.80 -19.82
C VAL A 25 -30.31 -3.31 -20.07
N GLY A 26 -30.12 -2.41 -21.03
CA GLY A 26 -28.82 -1.80 -21.29
C GLY A 26 -28.28 -1.00 -20.09
N VAL A 27 -29.13 -0.19 -19.46
CA VAL A 27 -28.77 0.59 -18.26
C VAL A 27 -28.47 -0.34 -17.07
N LEU A 28 -29.27 -1.39 -16.89
CA LEU A 28 -29.04 -2.39 -15.84
C LEU A 28 -27.69 -3.10 -16.02
N ALA A 29 -27.38 -3.55 -17.24
CA ALA A 29 -26.11 -4.19 -17.55
C ALA A 29 -24.92 -3.25 -17.28
N LEU A 30 -25.00 -1.99 -17.74
CA LEU A 30 -23.98 -0.98 -17.48
C LEU A 30 -23.77 -0.74 -15.99
N THR A 31 -24.85 -0.74 -15.21
CA THR A 31 -24.80 -0.56 -13.75
C THR A 31 -24.07 -1.72 -13.07
N PHE A 32 -24.34 -2.95 -13.48
CA PHE A 32 -23.62 -4.12 -12.97
C PHE A 32 -22.13 -4.09 -13.35
N ASP A 33 -21.83 -3.75 -14.59
CA ASP A 33 -20.45 -3.64 -15.08
C ASP A 33 -19.64 -2.63 -14.28
N PHE A 34 -20.20 -1.43 -14.08
CA PHE A 34 -19.57 -0.41 -13.26
C PHE A 34 -19.41 -0.86 -11.80
N GLY A 35 -20.43 -1.54 -11.25
CA GLY A 35 -20.38 -2.14 -9.92
C GLY A 35 -19.21 -3.12 -9.78
N PHE A 36 -19.01 -4.03 -10.73
CA PHE A 36 -17.91 -4.99 -10.73
C PHE A 36 -16.53 -4.31 -10.83
N VAL A 37 -16.39 -3.29 -11.69
CA VAL A 37 -15.14 -2.54 -11.82
C VAL A 37 -14.79 -1.82 -10.52
N VAL A 38 -15.76 -1.13 -9.90
CA VAL A 38 -15.55 -0.41 -8.64
C VAL A 38 -15.23 -1.37 -7.50
N LEU A 39 -15.95 -2.49 -7.40
CA LEU A 39 -15.70 -3.51 -6.38
C LEU A 39 -14.31 -4.11 -6.56
N SER A 40 -13.95 -4.53 -7.78
CA SER A 40 -12.64 -5.08 -8.12
C SER A 40 -11.52 -4.12 -7.75
N ARG A 41 -11.65 -2.83 -8.13
CA ARG A 41 -10.66 -1.80 -7.80
C ARG A 41 -10.46 -1.65 -6.29
N ARG A 42 -11.55 -1.64 -5.50
CA ARG A 42 -11.47 -1.52 -4.03
C ARG A 42 -10.82 -2.73 -3.39
N MET A 43 -11.24 -3.94 -3.76
CA MET A 43 -10.65 -5.18 -3.23
C MET A 43 -9.18 -5.28 -3.61
N MET A 44 -8.84 -4.98 -4.86
CA MET A 44 -7.46 -4.98 -5.31
C MET A 44 -6.61 -3.96 -4.55
N GLN A 45 -7.11 -2.73 -4.35
CA GLN A 45 -6.39 -1.73 -3.57
C GLN A 45 -6.19 -2.16 -2.11
N THR A 46 -7.21 -2.71 -1.45
CA THR A 46 -7.07 -3.24 -0.09
C THR A 46 -6.03 -4.35 -0.03
N ALA A 47 -6.02 -5.26 -1.01
CA ALA A 47 -5.05 -6.34 -1.08
C ALA A 47 -3.63 -5.81 -1.21
N VAL A 48 -3.34 -4.92 -2.17
CA VAL A 48 -1.98 -4.38 -2.32
C VAL A 48 -1.57 -3.47 -1.17
N ASN A 49 -2.47 -2.71 -0.56
CA ASN A 49 -2.14 -1.93 0.63
C ASN A 49 -1.66 -2.84 1.78
N THR A 50 -2.37 -3.96 1.99
CA THR A 50 -2.03 -4.91 3.05
C THR A 50 -0.77 -5.69 2.70
N GLY A 51 -0.63 -6.12 1.44
CA GLY A 51 0.56 -6.80 0.94
C GLY A 51 1.81 -5.91 0.97
N ALA A 52 1.71 -4.64 0.60
CA ALA A 52 2.81 -3.69 0.68
C ALA A 52 3.24 -3.49 2.14
N LEU A 53 2.27 -3.30 3.05
CA LEU A 53 2.57 -3.19 4.48
C LEU A 53 3.26 -4.44 5.02
N GLU A 54 2.79 -5.63 4.68
CA GLU A 54 3.40 -6.87 5.16
C GLU A 54 4.78 -7.09 4.55
N GLY A 55 4.96 -6.78 3.26
CA GLY A 55 6.25 -6.86 2.59
C GLY A 55 7.30 -5.92 3.18
N ALA A 56 6.89 -4.71 3.57
CA ALA A 56 7.76 -3.75 4.25
C ALA A 56 8.17 -4.19 5.66
N ARG A 57 7.43 -5.11 6.31
CA ARG A 57 7.84 -5.65 7.62
C ARG A 57 9.04 -6.59 7.54
N ASP A 58 9.30 -7.11 6.35
CA ASP A 58 10.29 -8.14 6.02
C ASP A 58 10.94 -8.84 7.22
N ARG A 59 10.21 -9.81 7.78
CA ARG A 59 10.76 -10.61 8.87
C ARG A 59 11.61 -11.72 8.29
N ALA A 60 12.92 -11.67 8.56
CA ALA A 60 13.88 -12.70 8.17
C ALA A 60 13.99 -12.95 6.65
N GLY A 61 13.75 -11.92 5.82
CA GLY A 61 13.87 -12.01 4.36
C GLY A 61 12.65 -12.60 3.64
N LEU A 62 11.54 -12.85 4.34
CA LEU A 62 10.32 -13.49 3.81
C LEU A 62 9.22 -12.50 3.38
N GLY A 63 9.51 -11.19 3.34
CA GLY A 63 8.49 -10.16 3.12
C GLY A 63 7.70 -10.34 1.81
N ARG A 64 8.30 -10.87 0.75
CA ARG A 64 7.61 -11.12 -0.53
C ARG A 64 6.61 -12.28 -0.40
N GLU A 65 7.01 -13.35 0.26
CA GLU A 65 6.15 -14.50 0.55
C GLU A 65 4.98 -14.10 1.45
N ASP A 66 5.26 -13.35 2.51
CA ASP A 66 4.24 -12.87 3.44
C ASP A 66 3.25 -11.92 2.74
N ALA A 67 3.76 -10.97 1.93
CA ALA A 67 2.93 -10.10 1.10
C ALA A 67 2.04 -10.91 0.13
N ARG A 68 2.59 -11.92 -0.54
CA ARG A 68 1.84 -12.80 -1.44
C ARG A 68 0.74 -13.56 -0.71
N ASN A 69 1.06 -14.14 0.45
CA ASN A 69 0.11 -14.92 1.24
C ASN A 69 -1.03 -14.05 1.74
N VAL A 70 -0.73 -12.85 2.25
CA VAL A 70 -1.75 -11.89 2.69
C VAL A 70 -2.63 -11.44 1.53
N ILE A 71 -2.06 -11.15 0.36
CA ILE A 71 -2.85 -10.81 -0.83
C ILE A 71 -3.78 -11.97 -1.21
N ARG A 72 -3.28 -13.21 -1.25
CA ARG A 72 -4.11 -14.39 -1.56
C ARG A 72 -5.26 -14.53 -0.57
N ASN A 73 -4.99 -14.37 0.72
CA ASN A 73 -5.99 -14.45 1.78
C ASN A 73 -7.08 -13.36 1.70
N VAL A 74 -6.81 -12.20 1.07
CA VAL A 74 -7.84 -11.18 0.83
C VAL A 74 -8.87 -11.64 -0.21
N PHE A 75 -8.48 -12.53 -1.13
CA PHE A 75 -9.34 -13.07 -2.18
C PHE A 75 -9.85 -14.47 -1.88
N ASP A 76 -9.59 -14.96 -0.68
CA ASP A 76 -9.91 -16.29 -0.22
C ASP A 76 -10.86 -16.21 0.99
N ASP A 77 -11.92 -16.99 0.98
CA ASP A 77 -13.02 -16.87 1.94
C ASP A 77 -12.92 -17.81 3.14
N ASP A 78 -12.22 -18.92 3.01
CA ASP A 78 -11.93 -19.86 4.10
C ASP A 78 -10.49 -19.71 4.66
N LEU A 79 -9.70 -18.79 4.09
CA LEU A 79 -8.29 -18.57 4.43
C LEU A 79 -7.41 -19.82 4.21
N ASP A 80 -7.85 -20.73 3.34
CA ASP A 80 -7.06 -21.83 2.81
C ASP A 80 -6.73 -21.62 1.31
N PRO A 81 -5.57 -20.99 1.00
CA PRO A 81 -5.18 -20.71 -0.38
C PRO A 81 -4.85 -21.98 -1.19
N THR A 82 -4.91 -23.17 -0.58
CA THR A 82 -4.61 -24.47 -1.21
C THR A 82 -5.86 -25.22 -1.66
N ALA A 83 -7.01 -25.03 -1.01
CA ALA A 83 -8.26 -25.73 -1.28
C ALA A 83 -9.29 -24.83 -1.99
N ASN A 84 -9.23 -24.75 -3.31
CA ASN A 84 -10.04 -23.80 -4.09
C ASN A 84 -11.47 -24.30 -4.43
N THR A 85 -12.23 -24.83 -3.48
CA THR A 85 -13.62 -25.25 -3.74
C THR A 85 -14.64 -24.12 -3.61
N THR A 86 -14.19 -22.96 -3.15
CA THR A 86 -15.08 -21.89 -2.73
C THR A 86 -15.44 -20.91 -3.85
N SER A 87 -16.37 -20.01 -3.55
CA SER A 87 -17.06 -19.19 -4.56
C SER A 87 -16.99 -17.69 -4.38
N LEU A 88 -16.28 -17.25 -3.35
CA LEU A 88 -16.02 -15.86 -3.08
C LEU A 88 -14.63 -15.49 -3.62
N GLY A 89 -14.51 -14.24 -4.08
CA GLY A 89 -13.29 -13.66 -4.65
C GLY A 89 -13.63 -12.36 -5.38
N ALA A 90 -12.73 -11.83 -6.21
CA ALA A 90 -12.82 -10.46 -6.72
C ALA A 90 -13.84 -10.21 -7.85
N GLY A 91 -14.99 -10.88 -7.80
CA GLY A 91 -15.94 -10.93 -8.89
C GLY A 91 -15.53 -11.91 -10.00
N PRO A 92 -16.38 -12.05 -11.03
CA PRO A 92 -16.19 -13.03 -12.08
C PRO A 92 -14.97 -12.71 -12.96
N ASP A 93 -14.22 -13.76 -13.28
CA ASP A 93 -13.29 -13.82 -14.40
C ASP A 93 -14.10 -14.01 -15.71
N GLN A 94 -13.59 -13.43 -16.79
CA GLN A 94 -14.26 -13.35 -18.10
C GLN A 94 -14.49 -14.70 -18.79
N SER A 95 -13.89 -15.77 -18.28
CA SER A 95 -14.09 -17.14 -18.76
C SER A 95 -15.55 -17.61 -18.70
N LEU A 96 -16.41 -16.98 -17.89
CA LEU A 96 -17.87 -17.21 -17.90
C LEU A 96 -18.54 -16.86 -19.24
N VAL A 97 -17.85 -16.12 -20.13
CA VAL A 97 -18.31 -15.89 -21.50
C VAL A 97 -17.42 -16.60 -22.51
N GLN A 98 -16.99 -17.81 -22.16
CA GLN A 98 -16.55 -18.76 -23.17
C GLN A 98 -17.76 -19.27 -23.94
N ARG A 99 -17.85 -18.71 -25.14
CA ARG A 99 -18.53 -19.23 -26.32
C ARG A 99 -18.21 -20.72 -26.49
N ASP A 100 -19.24 -21.58 -26.59
CA ASP A 100 -19.03 -22.93 -27.15
C ASP A 100 -18.55 -22.82 -28.62
N ALA A 101 -18.19 -23.93 -29.28
CA ALA A 101 -17.88 -23.97 -30.72
C ALA A 101 -18.92 -23.22 -31.62
N LEU A 102 -20.16 -23.04 -31.13
CA LEU A 102 -21.28 -22.32 -31.73
C LEU A 102 -21.53 -20.90 -31.18
N GLN A 103 -20.64 -20.37 -30.34
CA GLN A 103 -20.66 -19.01 -29.81
C GLN A 103 -21.84 -18.61 -28.93
N ARG A 104 -22.49 -19.55 -28.24
CA ARG A 104 -23.63 -19.24 -27.36
C ARG A 104 -23.18 -18.99 -25.91
N PRO A 105 -23.53 -17.85 -25.28
CA PRO A 105 -23.35 -17.68 -23.84
C PRO A 105 -24.34 -18.57 -23.08
N ARG A 106 -23.88 -19.34 -22.09
CA ARG A 106 -24.72 -20.13 -21.18
C ARG A 106 -24.76 -19.48 -19.81
N PHE A 107 -25.95 -19.07 -19.37
CA PHE A 107 -26.23 -18.70 -17.98
C PHE A 107 -27.09 -19.82 -17.35
N GLY A 108 -26.69 -20.37 -16.21
CA GLY A 108 -27.42 -21.45 -15.51
C GLY A 108 -28.60 -20.92 -14.68
N ASP A 109 -29.61 -21.77 -14.43
CA ASP A 109 -30.91 -21.39 -13.84
C ASP A 109 -30.95 -21.27 -12.30
N GLY A 110 -29.81 -21.26 -11.64
CA GLY A 110 -29.71 -21.03 -10.19
C GLY A 110 -30.07 -22.23 -9.31
N SER A 111 -30.68 -23.31 -9.83
CA SER A 111 -31.17 -24.43 -8.99
C SER A 111 -30.18 -25.60 -8.84
N ARG A 112 -29.13 -25.67 -9.67
CA ARG A 112 -28.09 -26.74 -9.68
C ARG A 112 -26.68 -26.21 -9.98
N VAL A 113 -26.38 -25.00 -9.53
CA VAL A 113 -25.17 -24.23 -9.95
C VAL A 113 -23.85 -24.96 -9.66
N GLU A 114 -23.76 -25.71 -8.56
CA GLU A 114 -22.56 -26.47 -8.20
C GLU A 114 -22.30 -27.70 -9.08
N GLU A 115 -23.36 -28.30 -9.62
CA GLU A 115 -23.27 -29.51 -10.47
C GLU A 115 -22.95 -29.16 -11.93
N TRP A 116 -23.34 -27.96 -12.39
CA TRP A 116 -23.13 -27.51 -13.78
C TRP A 116 -21.85 -26.71 -13.99
N PHE A 117 -21.31 -26.12 -12.93
CA PHE A 117 -20.04 -25.39 -12.95
C PHE A 117 -19.11 -25.91 -11.85
N PRO A 118 -18.69 -27.20 -11.91
CA PRO A 118 -17.69 -27.73 -10.97
C PRO A 118 -16.40 -26.89 -11.00
N GLU A 119 -16.15 -26.19 -12.12
CA GLU A 119 -15.02 -25.32 -12.37
C GLU A 119 -15.30 -23.83 -12.08
N ARG A 120 -16.40 -23.47 -11.41
CA ARG A 120 -16.74 -22.06 -11.09
C ARG A 120 -15.59 -21.28 -10.44
N HIS A 121 -14.79 -21.97 -9.63
CA HIS A 121 -13.65 -21.40 -8.92
C HIS A 121 -12.54 -20.94 -9.87
N GLN A 122 -12.43 -21.56 -11.06
CA GLN A 122 -11.53 -21.12 -12.14
C GLN A 122 -11.95 -19.78 -12.73
N PHE A 123 -13.20 -19.37 -12.49
CA PHE A 123 -13.80 -18.16 -13.04
C PHE A 123 -13.92 -17.06 -12.00
N ILE A 124 -13.13 -17.14 -10.94
CA ILE A 124 -13.05 -16.13 -9.90
C ILE A 124 -11.63 -15.60 -9.95
N TYR A 125 -11.47 -14.28 -10.04
CA TYR A 125 -10.14 -13.70 -9.99
C TYR A 125 -9.51 -13.97 -8.62
N ARG A 126 -8.52 -14.87 -8.63
CA ARG A 126 -7.65 -15.22 -7.51
C ARG A 126 -6.22 -14.87 -7.92
N PRO A 127 -5.68 -13.71 -7.53
CA PRO A 127 -4.34 -13.34 -7.93
C PRO A 127 -3.32 -14.33 -7.36
N ALA A 128 -2.31 -14.64 -8.16
CA ALA A 128 -1.12 -15.37 -7.75
C ALA A 128 0.13 -14.51 -8.03
N PRO A 129 0.36 -13.45 -7.22
CA PRO A 129 1.49 -12.56 -7.41
C PRO A 129 2.82 -13.31 -7.45
N GLN A 130 3.69 -12.95 -8.39
CA GLN A 130 5.03 -13.50 -8.49
C GLN A 130 5.96 -12.83 -7.47
N LEU A 131 6.95 -13.57 -6.96
CA LEU A 131 7.83 -13.06 -5.91
C LEU A 131 8.78 -11.97 -6.42
N ASN A 132 9.15 -12.01 -7.70
CA ASN A 132 10.10 -11.09 -8.31
C ASN A 132 11.46 -11.12 -7.60
N ASP A 133 12.08 -12.31 -7.56
CA ASP A 133 13.33 -12.52 -6.81
C ASP A 133 14.46 -11.60 -7.28
N ALA A 134 14.52 -11.36 -8.60
CA ALA A 134 15.46 -10.44 -9.26
C ALA A 134 15.15 -8.95 -9.00
N ASN A 135 14.07 -8.63 -8.28
CA ASN A 135 13.64 -7.27 -7.95
C ASN A 135 13.38 -6.37 -9.18
N GLU A 136 12.91 -6.91 -10.31
CA GLU A 136 12.64 -6.09 -11.49
C GLU A 136 11.59 -5.00 -11.23
N LEU A 137 11.80 -3.78 -11.74
CA LEU A 137 10.93 -2.61 -11.50
C LEU A 137 9.45 -2.85 -11.82
N HIS A 138 9.18 -3.67 -12.84
CA HIS A 138 7.83 -4.02 -13.29
C HIS A 138 7.24 -5.25 -12.60
N GLY A 139 7.93 -5.82 -11.60
CA GLY A 139 7.43 -6.99 -10.89
C GLY A 139 6.22 -6.71 -10.00
N ASP A 140 5.62 -7.78 -9.48
CA ASP A 140 4.49 -7.68 -8.54
C ASP A 140 4.93 -7.17 -7.18
N PHE A 141 6.15 -7.51 -6.76
CA PHE A 141 6.76 -7.03 -5.52
C PHE A 141 8.12 -6.42 -5.80
N VAL A 142 8.33 -5.18 -5.36
CA VAL A 142 9.60 -4.48 -5.56
C VAL A 142 10.04 -3.86 -4.24
N ARG A 143 11.29 -4.07 -3.88
CA ARG A 143 11.96 -3.36 -2.78
C ARG A 143 12.75 -2.21 -3.35
N GLY A 144 12.77 -1.11 -2.61
CA GLY A 144 13.46 0.10 -3.03
C GLY A 144 13.28 1.22 -2.02
N TYR A 145 13.35 2.44 -2.52
CA TYR A 145 13.26 3.67 -1.75
C TYR A 145 12.05 4.48 -2.15
N TYR A 146 11.38 5.05 -1.15
CA TYR A 146 10.36 6.04 -1.41
C TYR A 146 10.95 7.44 -1.41
N CYS A 147 10.83 8.12 -2.54
CA CYS A 147 11.30 9.49 -2.72
C CYS A 147 10.14 10.44 -2.42
N ASP A 148 10.11 11.02 -1.22
CA ASP A 148 9.21 12.13 -0.92
C ASP A 148 9.72 13.37 -1.67
N GLU A 149 8.96 13.85 -2.66
CA GLU A 149 9.28 15.02 -3.50
C GLU A 149 9.69 16.24 -2.67
N SER A 150 9.21 16.38 -1.43
CA SER A 150 9.61 17.46 -0.52
C SER A 150 11.12 17.47 -0.19
N THR A 151 11.81 16.36 -0.43
CA THR A 151 13.25 16.18 -0.23
C THR A 151 14.06 16.46 -1.51
N SER A 152 13.45 16.33 -2.70
CA SER A 152 14.12 16.49 -4.00
C SER A 152 14.27 17.95 -4.46
N SER A 153 13.72 18.91 -3.72
CA SER A 153 13.80 20.35 -4.06
C SER A 153 15.19 20.97 -3.79
N LYS A 154 16.22 20.15 -3.58
CA LYS A 154 17.60 20.61 -3.41
C LYS A 154 18.48 20.05 -4.51
N VAL A 155 19.28 20.97 -5.06
CA VAL A 155 20.40 20.72 -5.97
C VAL A 155 20.02 20.50 -7.45
N ASN A 156 19.33 21.49 -8.01
CA ASN A 156 19.74 21.99 -9.33
C ASN A 156 20.26 23.41 -9.15
N ASP A 157 21.28 23.55 -8.29
CA ASP A 157 22.20 24.69 -8.35
C ASP A 157 23.15 24.43 -9.53
N GLY A 158 22.57 24.35 -10.73
CA GLY A 158 23.33 24.51 -11.96
C GLY A 158 23.69 25.97 -12.07
N GLU A 159 24.98 26.25 -12.12
CA GLU A 159 25.55 27.44 -12.74
C GLU A 159 25.03 27.55 -14.18
N SER A 160 23.80 28.02 -14.36
CA SER A 160 23.41 28.75 -15.56
C SER A 160 23.46 30.22 -15.20
N ASN A 161 24.61 30.84 -15.49
CA ASN A 161 24.63 32.24 -15.87
C ASN A 161 23.59 32.41 -16.98
N ASP A 162 22.48 33.07 -16.69
CA ASP A 162 22.03 34.25 -17.43
C ASP A 162 20.69 34.76 -16.85
N ASP A 163 20.71 36.05 -16.53
CA ASP A 163 19.60 36.93 -16.16
C ASP A 163 18.29 36.60 -16.89
N VAL A 164 17.24 36.24 -16.13
CA VAL A 164 15.97 37.00 -16.04
C VAL A 164 15.23 36.52 -14.79
N CYS A 165 15.22 37.38 -13.77
CA CYS A 165 14.33 37.27 -12.61
C CYS A 165 12.89 37.63 -12.98
N GLU A 166 11.97 36.67 -12.87
CA GLU A 166 10.61 36.97 -12.44
C GLU A 166 10.27 36.14 -11.18
N PRO A 167 10.07 36.80 -10.02
CA PRO A 167 9.72 36.14 -8.77
C PRO A 167 8.19 36.08 -8.64
N CYS A 168 7.59 34.93 -8.91
CA CYS A 168 6.23 34.60 -8.49
C CYS A 168 6.18 33.14 -8.02
N ARG A 169 6.97 32.80 -6.99
CA ARG A 169 6.74 31.58 -6.19
C ARG A 169 5.58 31.86 -5.24
N ASP A 170 4.38 31.51 -5.68
CA ASP A 170 3.20 31.43 -4.84
C ASP A 170 3.27 30.09 -4.07
N GLU A 171 3.70 30.13 -2.80
CA GLU A 171 3.79 28.97 -1.89
C GLU A 171 2.41 28.42 -1.47
N SER A 172 1.31 28.88 -2.07
CA SER A 172 -0.06 28.57 -1.61
C SER A 172 -0.77 27.45 -2.36
N MET A 173 -0.21 26.91 -3.45
CA MET A 173 -0.78 25.71 -4.07
C MET A 173 -0.03 24.47 -3.60
N SER A 174 -0.61 23.82 -2.59
CA SER A 174 -0.49 22.37 -2.37
C SER A 174 -0.81 21.68 -3.70
N ARG A 175 0.20 21.56 -4.55
CA ARG A 175 0.12 20.91 -5.84
C ARG A 175 -0.11 19.46 -5.47
N SER A 176 -1.33 18.97 -5.69
CA SER A 176 -1.61 17.56 -5.52
C SER A 176 -0.62 16.83 -6.42
N VAL A 177 0.41 16.24 -5.84
CA VAL A 177 1.42 15.49 -6.57
C VAL A 177 0.68 14.30 -7.16
N ILE A 178 0.48 14.34 -8.47
CA ILE A 178 -0.16 13.24 -9.18
C ILE A 178 0.93 12.21 -9.40
N HIS A 179 1.09 11.28 -8.46
CA HIS A 179 1.95 10.13 -8.66
C HIS A 179 1.40 9.32 -9.84
N ARG A 180 2.18 9.22 -10.92
CA ARG A 180 1.80 8.50 -12.13
C ARG A 180 2.74 7.33 -12.33
N GLU A 181 2.15 6.16 -12.56
CA GLU A 181 2.90 5.00 -13.02
C GLU A 181 2.99 5.05 -14.55
N SER A 182 4.21 4.91 -15.08
CA SER A 182 4.49 4.88 -16.51
C SER A 182 4.05 3.54 -17.13
N ASN A 183 4.14 3.44 -18.46
CA ASN A 183 3.74 2.21 -19.15
C ASN A 183 4.63 1.02 -18.79
N ASP A 184 5.91 1.26 -18.50
CA ASP A 184 6.92 0.29 -18.05
C ASP A 184 6.93 0.10 -16.52
N TYR A 185 5.90 0.57 -15.83
CA TYR A 185 5.71 0.41 -14.37
C TYR A 185 6.70 1.18 -13.49
N VAL A 186 7.43 2.13 -14.06
CA VAL A 186 8.27 3.05 -13.29
C VAL A 186 7.37 4.10 -12.61
N ARG A 187 7.78 4.52 -11.41
CA ARG A 187 7.10 5.55 -10.64
C ARG A 187 8.12 6.59 -10.20
N ASP A 188 7.77 7.86 -10.37
CA ASP A 188 8.66 8.97 -10.01
C ASP A 188 8.92 9.07 -8.49
N ASP A 189 8.03 8.49 -7.67
CA ASP A 189 8.12 8.47 -6.20
C ASP A 189 8.68 7.17 -5.62
N PHE A 190 9.19 6.26 -6.47
CA PHE A 190 9.76 4.99 -6.03
C PHE A 190 10.97 4.61 -6.87
N ASP A 191 12.13 4.61 -6.24
CA ASP A 191 13.36 4.13 -6.88
C ASP A 191 13.67 2.70 -6.43
N ARG A 192 14.11 1.86 -7.36
CA ARG A 192 14.54 0.49 -7.03
C ARG A 192 16.01 0.46 -6.64
N ASP A 193 16.81 1.10 -7.47
CA ASP A 193 18.26 1.14 -7.31
C ASP A 193 18.55 2.33 -6.39
N ASP A 194 19.56 2.23 -5.52
CA ASP A 194 19.91 3.32 -4.60
C ASP A 194 19.79 4.67 -5.31
N CYS A 195 19.07 5.61 -4.69
CA CYS A 195 19.25 7.00 -5.08
C CYS A 195 20.75 7.29 -4.98
N ASP A 196 21.36 7.89 -6.02
CA ASP A 196 22.82 8.12 -6.08
C ASP A 196 23.40 8.86 -4.84
N ASP A 197 22.53 9.39 -3.97
CA ASP A 197 22.83 10.06 -2.70
C ASP A 197 22.50 9.27 -1.42
N CYS A 198 21.89 8.07 -1.48
CA CYS A 198 21.65 7.23 -0.30
C CYS A 198 22.79 6.23 -0.10
N ASP A 199 23.71 6.57 0.81
CA ASP A 199 24.74 5.68 1.38
C ASP A 199 24.17 4.29 1.72
N ASP A 200 24.66 3.20 1.08
CA ASP A 200 24.58 1.75 1.41
C ASP A 200 23.37 1.28 2.25
N SER A 201 22.25 1.99 2.15
CA SER A 201 21.17 1.84 3.12
C SER A 201 20.35 0.64 2.73
N GLU A 202 19.66 0.02 3.68
CA GLU A 202 18.71 -1.01 3.29
C GLU A 202 17.49 -0.35 2.64
N PRO A 203 16.90 -0.95 1.59
CA PRO A 203 15.70 -0.41 0.95
C PRO A 203 14.59 -0.22 1.99
N ASN A 204 14.13 1.02 2.13
CA ASN A 204 13.18 1.41 3.18
C ASN A 204 11.71 1.31 2.76
N ALA A 205 11.43 0.91 1.52
CA ALA A 205 10.10 0.84 0.97
C ALA A 205 9.83 -0.47 0.24
N PHE A 206 8.57 -0.87 0.26
CA PHE A 206 8.06 -2.05 -0.43
C PHE A 206 6.86 -1.68 -1.27
N LEU A 207 6.93 -2.00 -2.56
CA LEU A 207 5.88 -1.78 -3.53
C LEU A 207 5.22 -3.12 -3.87
N ALA A 208 3.90 -3.17 -3.76
CA ALA A 208 3.08 -4.30 -4.19
C ALA A 208 2.14 -3.91 -5.34
N ARG A 209 1.99 -4.81 -6.32
CA ARG A 209 1.11 -4.66 -7.48
C ARG A 209 0.27 -5.91 -7.69
N ILE A 210 -0.95 -5.70 -8.16
CA ILE A 210 -1.77 -6.74 -8.79
C ILE A 210 -2.51 -6.18 -10.00
N ARG A 211 -2.71 -7.04 -11.00
CA ARG A 211 -3.21 -6.63 -12.31
C ARG A 211 -4.32 -7.55 -12.80
N ARG A 212 -5.27 -6.95 -13.50
CA ARG A 212 -6.30 -7.60 -14.31
C ARG A 212 -6.26 -6.99 -15.70
N THR A 213 -5.35 -7.47 -16.54
CA THR A 213 -5.18 -7.01 -17.92
C THR A 213 -5.60 -8.11 -18.91
N PRO A 214 -6.44 -7.77 -19.91
CA PRO A 214 -6.83 -8.73 -20.94
C PRO A 214 -5.62 -9.24 -21.72
N GLN A 215 -5.55 -10.54 -21.99
CA GLN A 215 -4.45 -11.17 -22.72
C GLN A 215 -4.60 -10.92 -24.24
N ARG A 216 -4.25 -9.72 -24.68
CA ARG A 216 -4.27 -9.32 -26.09
C ARG A 216 -3.19 -8.29 -26.42
N ASP A 217 -2.61 -8.43 -27.60
CA ASP A 217 -1.59 -7.54 -28.14
C ASP A 217 -2.05 -6.07 -28.14
N GLY A 218 -1.16 -5.19 -27.70
CA GLY A 218 -1.40 -3.73 -27.62
C GLY A 218 -2.14 -3.26 -26.36
N ILE A 219 -2.64 -4.16 -25.51
CA ILE A 219 -3.25 -3.81 -24.20
C ILE A 219 -2.50 -4.49 -23.06
N ALA A 220 -2.26 -5.81 -23.20
CA ALA A 220 -1.34 -6.50 -22.31
C ALA A 220 0.02 -5.88 -22.53
N ASN A 221 0.58 -5.29 -21.48
CA ASN A 221 2.00 -5.01 -21.52
C ASN A 221 2.70 -6.37 -21.47
N PRO A 222 3.70 -6.66 -22.34
CA PRO A 222 4.52 -7.86 -22.22
C PRO A 222 5.08 -8.07 -20.80
N LEU A 223 5.25 -6.98 -20.05
CA LEU A 223 5.67 -6.96 -18.65
C LEU A 223 4.60 -7.42 -17.64
N ASP A 224 3.36 -7.70 -18.05
CA ASP A 224 2.26 -8.09 -17.14
C ASP A 224 2.32 -9.54 -16.69
N ARG A 225 3.03 -10.40 -17.43
CA ARG A 225 2.99 -11.85 -17.29
C ARG A 225 4.36 -12.50 -17.48
N ILE A 226 5.37 -11.96 -16.81
CA ILE A 226 6.72 -12.52 -16.85
C ILE A 226 6.84 -13.52 -15.70
N ALA A 227 7.08 -14.78 -16.04
CA ALA A 227 7.21 -15.86 -15.07
C ALA A 227 8.27 -15.51 -14.01
N GLY A 228 7.92 -15.63 -12.73
CA GLY A 228 8.78 -15.27 -11.62
C GLY A 228 8.86 -13.78 -11.28
N VAL A 229 8.39 -12.88 -12.15
CA VAL A 229 8.50 -11.41 -11.98
C VAL A 229 7.14 -10.75 -11.78
N SER A 230 6.20 -11.01 -12.68
CA SER A 230 4.91 -10.31 -12.71
C SER A 230 3.76 -11.24 -13.07
N SER A 231 2.58 -10.92 -12.54
CA SER A 231 1.35 -11.63 -12.84
C SER A 231 0.21 -10.67 -13.20
N SER A 232 -0.76 -11.23 -13.90
CA SER A 232 -2.03 -10.59 -14.17
C SER A 232 -3.14 -11.61 -14.29
N GLY A 233 -4.35 -11.29 -13.81
CA GLY A 233 -5.57 -11.99 -14.19
C GLY A 233 -6.14 -11.45 -15.50
N SER A 234 -7.24 -12.03 -15.98
CA SER A 234 -7.99 -11.48 -17.11
C SER A 234 -8.61 -10.12 -16.74
N GLY A 235 -8.99 -9.34 -17.75
CA GLY A 235 -9.74 -8.10 -17.56
C GLY A 235 -11.04 -8.30 -16.78
N SER A 236 -11.62 -7.20 -16.28
CA SER A 236 -12.96 -7.22 -15.70
C SER A 236 -14.00 -7.34 -16.82
N PRO A 237 -14.94 -8.31 -16.77
CA PRO A 237 -15.96 -8.46 -17.81
C PRO A 237 -16.87 -7.22 -17.91
N LEU A 238 -17.31 -6.92 -19.14
CA LEU A 238 -18.45 -6.04 -19.39
C LEU A 238 -19.61 -6.85 -19.96
N MET A 239 -20.62 -7.13 -19.13
CA MET A 239 -21.85 -7.84 -19.48
C MET A 239 -22.58 -7.17 -20.65
N ILE A 240 -22.54 -5.84 -20.75
CA ILE A 240 -23.19 -5.12 -21.87
C ILE A 240 -22.62 -5.53 -23.23
N GLY A 241 -21.32 -5.89 -23.28
CA GLY A 241 -20.66 -6.37 -24.49
C GLY A 241 -21.14 -7.74 -24.95
N HIS A 242 -21.62 -8.56 -24.00
CA HIS A 242 -22.10 -9.92 -24.27
C HIS A 242 -23.60 -10.00 -24.58
N LEU A 243 -24.39 -9.03 -24.11
CA LEU A 243 -25.85 -9.00 -24.29
C LEU A 243 -26.28 -8.40 -25.65
N MET A 244 -25.40 -7.66 -26.32
CA MET A 244 -25.70 -7.04 -27.61
C MET A 244 -25.28 -7.96 -28.78
N PRO A 245 -26.16 -8.24 -29.76
CA PRO A 245 -25.85 -9.11 -30.91
C PRO A 245 -24.91 -8.47 -31.95
N ILE A 246 -24.21 -7.40 -31.58
CA ILE A 246 -23.30 -6.67 -32.48
C ILE A 246 -22.01 -7.50 -32.55
N ARG A 247 -21.78 -8.14 -33.70
CA ARG A 247 -20.57 -8.94 -33.93
C ARG A 247 -19.34 -8.02 -33.88
N PRO A 248 -18.32 -8.37 -33.09
CA PRO A 248 -17.05 -7.66 -33.15
C PRO A 248 -16.41 -7.92 -34.51
N ASN A 249 -15.85 -6.87 -35.12
CA ASN A 249 -15.02 -7.02 -36.31
C ASN A 249 -13.69 -7.63 -35.83
N SER A 250 -13.34 -8.83 -36.29
CA SER A 250 -12.28 -9.67 -35.72
C SER A 250 -10.85 -9.26 -36.10
N ALA A 251 -10.63 -8.07 -36.64
CA ALA A 251 -9.32 -7.58 -37.05
C ALA A 251 -8.68 -6.73 -35.93
N ASP A 252 -8.05 -7.42 -34.97
CA ASP A 252 -6.89 -7.01 -34.15
C ASP A 252 -6.91 -5.78 -33.21
N SER A 253 -7.84 -4.82 -33.28
CA SER A 253 -7.90 -3.72 -32.29
C SER A 253 -8.66 -4.04 -31.00
N TYR A 254 -8.15 -3.63 -29.83
CA TYR A 254 -8.83 -3.70 -28.52
C TYR A 254 -10.33 -3.40 -28.60
N ASP A 255 -11.16 -4.28 -28.04
CA ASP A 255 -12.59 -4.00 -27.87
C ASP A 255 -12.97 -4.19 -26.40
N ILE A 256 -13.24 -3.08 -25.72
CA ILE A 256 -13.68 -3.06 -24.32
C ILE A 256 -14.90 -3.97 -24.08
N ARG A 257 -15.74 -4.23 -25.09
CA ARG A 257 -16.91 -5.10 -24.98
C ARG A 257 -16.56 -6.58 -24.96
N ARG A 258 -15.44 -6.96 -25.58
CA ARG A 258 -14.98 -8.34 -25.70
C ARG A 258 -13.89 -8.67 -24.69
N ASP A 259 -12.95 -7.74 -24.56
CA ASP A 259 -11.74 -7.88 -23.76
C ASP A 259 -11.94 -7.27 -22.35
N GLY A 260 -12.98 -6.47 -22.15
CA GLY A 260 -13.32 -5.85 -20.86
C GLY A 260 -12.37 -4.75 -20.42
N VAL A 261 -12.40 -4.43 -19.13
CA VAL A 261 -11.66 -3.31 -18.54
C VAL A 261 -10.38 -3.80 -17.85
N ALA A 262 -9.26 -3.16 -18.16
CA ALA A 262 -8.03 -3.37 -17.42
C ALA A 262 -8.09 -2.69 -16.05
N ILE A 263 -7.77 -3.41 -14.99
CA ILE A 263 -7.70 -2.87 -13.62
C ILE A 263 -6.30 -3.15 -13.08
N ARG A 264 -5.66 -2.14 -12.49
CA ARG A 264 -4.37 -2.24 -11.83
C ARG A 264 -4.49 -1.59 -10.47
N ALA A 265 -3.84 -2.19 -9.48
CA ALA A 265 -3.71 -1.61 -8.15
C ALA A 265 -2.24 -1.70 -7.74
N THR A 266 -1.73 -0.60 -7.21
CA THR A 266 -0.35 -0.46 -6.76
C THR A 266 -0.39 0.24 -5.40
N ALA A 267 0.46 -0.21 -4.48
CA ALA A 267 0.66 0.41 -3.20
C ALA A 267 2.14 0.41 -2.85
N ILE A 268 2.58 1.46 -2.16
CA ILE A 268 3.92 1.55 -1.57
C ILE A 268 3.71 1.65 -0.07
N ALA A 269 4.45 0.85 0.67
CA ALA A 269 4.60 0.99 2.10
C ALA A 269 6.04 1.41 2.39
N VAL A 270 6.20 2.47 3.18
CA VAL A 270 7.51 2.96 3.62
C VAL A 270 7.66 2.58 5.07
N THR A 271 8.78 1.96 5.39
CA THR A 271 9.19 1.68 6.75
C THR A 271 9.43 3.00 7.46
N GLN A 272 8.82 3.16 8.63
CA GLN A 272 8.97 4.35 9.46
C GLN A 272 9.52 3.91 10.81
N PRO A 273 10.42 4.71 11.43
CA PRO A 273 10.92 4.41 12.76
C PRO A 273 9.79 4.36 13.79
N ILE A 274 10.04 3.65 14.89
CA ILE A 274 9.10 3.58 16.01
C ILE A 274 8.94 4.95 16.67
N VAL A 275 7.69 5.34 16.87
CA VAL A 275 7.30 6.60 17.51
C VAL A 275 6.70 6.39 18.90
N TYR A 276 6.30 5.16 19.25
CA TYR A 276 5.75 4.85 20.57
C TYR A 276 5.96 3.38 20.95
N VAL A 277 6.27 3.14 22.22
CA VAL A 277 6.36 1.79 22.79
C VAL A 277 5.28 1.63 23.86
N GLY A 278 4.38 0.68 23.65
CA GLY A 278 3.34 0.35 24.62
C GLY A 278 3.84 -0.54 25.75
N LYS A 279 3.06 -0.64 26.83
CA LYS A 279 3.27 -1.66 27.85
C LYS A 279 2.66 -2.98 27.37
N ALA A 280 3.45 -4.04 27.30
CA ALA A 280 2.94 -5.40 27.08
C ALA A 280 2.80 -6.16 28.41
N THR A 281 1.85 -7.08 28.44
CA THR A 281 1.70 -8.10 29.48
C THR A 281 2.11 -9.45 28.90
N GLY A 282 3.05 -10.14 29.54
CA GLY A 282 3.53 -11.46 29.15
C GLY A 282 5.03 -11.52 28.84
N ASP A 283 5.62 -12.69 29.02
CA ASP A 283 7.07 -12.94 28.95
C ASP A 283 7.60 -13.09 27.51
N ASP A 284 6.71 -13.23 26.53
CA ASP A 284 7.06 -13.40 25.11
C ASP A 284 7.16 -12.07 24.34
N PHE A 285 6.91 -10.94 25.01
CA PHE A 285 7.00 -9.61 24.42
C PHE A 285 8.23 -8.86 24.91
N LEU A 286 8.82 -8.06 24.02
CA LEU A 286 9.77 -7.05 24.42
C LEU A 286 9.05 -6.01 25.29
N GLN A 287 9.68 -5.58 26.38
CA GLN A 287 9.13 -4.57 27.28
C GLN A 287 9.88 -3.26 27.11
N LEU A 288 9.23 -2.16 27.51
CA LEU A 288 9.91 -0.88 27.66
C LEU A 288 10.84 -0.97 28.88
N LEU A 289 12.10 -0.63 28.67
CA LEU A 289 13.15 -0.64 29.68
C LEU A 289 13.16 0.70 30.42
N ASP A 290 13.58 0.68 31.67
CA ASP A 290 13.80 1.87 32.50
C ASP A 290 15.07 2.63 32.10
N TYR A 291 15.44 2.63 30.81
CA TYR A 291 16.71 3.15 30.33
C TYR A 291 16.48 4.16 29.20
N ALA A 292 17.30 5.21 29.22
CA ALA A 292 17.47 6.14 28.10
C ALA A 292 18.93 6.12 27.63
N TYR A 293 19.10 6.31 26.33
CA TYR A 293 20.40 6.57 25.71
C TYR A 293 20.46 8.00 25.17
N TYR A 294 21.45 8.78 25.60
CA TYR A 294 21.66 10.15 25.12
C TYR A 294 22.63 10.13 23.94
N VAL A 295 22.21 10.65 22.79
CA VAL A 295 23.00 10.56 21.55
C VAL A 295 24.19 11.53 21.54
N GLU A 296 24.02 12.75 22.06
CA GLU A 296 25.08 13.77 22.07
C GLU A 296 26.18 13.48 23.09
N CYS A 297 25.86 12.73 24.13
CA CYS A 297 26.79 12.27 25.15
C CYS A 297 26.52 10.78 25.32
N PRO A 298 27.23 9.90 24.58
CA PRO A 298 26.88 8.50 24.36
C PRO A 298 26.89 7.72 25.67
N LYS A 299 25.78 7.80 26.40
CA LYS A 299 25.68 7.42 27.82
C LYS A 299 24.28 6.86 28.09
N TRP A 300 24.27 5.77 28.84
CA TRP A 300 23.06 5.16 29.36
C TRP A 300 22.70 5.76 30.72
N VAL A 301 21.42 6.03 30.90
CA VAL A 301 20.86 6.59 32.13
C VAL A 301 19.67 5.74 32.54
N LEU A 302 19.57 5.44 33.84
CA LEU A 302 18.39 4.83 34.44
C LEU A 302 17.30 5.89 34.65
N LEU A 303 16.07 5.57 34.27
CA LEU A 303 14.90 6.43 34.35
C LEU A 303 14.02 6.03 35.52
N ASP A 304 13.49 7.02 36.24
CA ASP A 304 12.50 6.78 37.31
C ASP A 304 11.13 6.36 36.75
N ASN A 305 10.86 6.68 35.48
CA ASN A 305 9.65 6.28 34.77
C ASN A 305 10.02 5.81 33.35
N PRO A 306 9.84 4.53 33.00
CA PRO A 306 10.16 4.03 31.66
C PRO A 306 9.26 4.62 30.56
N GLN A 307 8.03 5.02 30.91
CA GLN A 307 7.00 5.36 29.94
C GLN A 307 7.23 6.73 29.31
N HIS A 308 7.94 6.73 28.19
CA HIS A 308 8.11 7.90 27.35
C HIS A 308 7.47 7.71 25.97
N ARG A 309 7.05 8.84 25.40
CA ARG A 309 6.55 8.93 24.02
C ARG A 309 7.51 9.80 23.22
N LEU A 310 7.49 9.65 21.90
CA LEU A 310 8.22 10.57 21.04
C LEU A 310 7.81 12.03 21.35
N GLY A 311 8.81 12.88 21.57
CA GLY A 311 8.64 14.28 21.95
C GLY A 311 8.44 14.55 23.45
N ALA A 312 8.49 13.53 24.32
CA ALA A 312 8.57 13.76 25.75
C ALA A 312 9.87 14.51 26.12
N SER A 313 9.77 15.56 26.92
CA SER A 313 10.93 16.31 27.43
C SER A 313 11.70 15.48 28.44
N MET A 314 13.03 15.57 28.39
CA MET A 314 13.97 14.83 29.22
C MET A 314 14.94 15.80 29.90
N PRO A 315 15.38 15.53 31.14
CA PRO A 315 16.44 16.32 31.76
C PRO A 315 17.76 16.18 30.99
N PRO A 316 18.72 17.08 31.16
CA PRO A 316 20.04 16.95 30.56
C PRO A 316 20.80 15.72 31.08
N PRO A 317 21.76 15.14 30.33
CA PRO A 317 22.48 13.93 30.71
C PRO A 317 23.31 14.05 32.00
N ASP A 318 23.60 15.29 32.42
CA ASP A 318 24.36 15.63 33.63
C ASP A 318 23.46 16.07 34.80
N ASP A 319 22.14 15.92 34.67
CA ASP A 319 21.21 16.18 35.75
C ASP A 319 21.54 15.28 36.97
N PRO A 320 21.64 15.82 38.19
CA PRO A 320 21.98 15.03 39.37
C PRO A 320 20.96 13.94 39.72
N THR A 321 19.74 14.02 39.17
CA THR A 321 18.71 12.97 39.32
C THR A 321 19.03 11.73 38.47
N HIS A 322 19.83 11.87 37.42
CA HIS A 322 20.20 10.77 36.55
C HIS A 322 21.27 9.88 37.18
N GLN A 323 20.97 8.59 37.30
CA GLN A 323 21.95 7.59 37.68
C GLN A 323 22.64 7.06 36.41
N ASN A 324 23.96 7.21 36.36
CA ASN A 324 24.77 6.62 35.29
C ASN A 324 24.57 5.10 35.32
N ALA A 325 24.19 4.54 34.17
CA ALA A 325 23.98 3.11 34.05
C ALA A 325 24.90 2.53 32.97
N SER A 326 25.18 1.23 33.08
CA SER A 326 25.72 0.48 31.96
C SER A 326 24.61 0.17 30.96
N ALA A 327 24.97 -0.16 29.72
CA ALA A 327 23.98 -0.57 28.72
C ALA A 327 23.13 -1.74 29.24
N PRO A 328 21.80 -1.71 29.05
CA PRO A 328 20.94 -2.77 29.53
C PRO A 328 21.31 -4.09 28.82
N THR A 329 21.40 -5.15 29.62
CA THR A 329 21.61 -6.53 29.17
C THR A 329 20.30 -7.26 28.95
N THR A 330 19.19 -6.72 29.46
CA THR A 330 17.85 -7.27 29.27
C THR A 330 17.30 -6.89 27.90
N PRO A 331 16.70 -7.84 27.16
CA PRO A 331 16.01 -7.51 25.93
C PRO A 331 14.80 -6.61 26.17
N GLY A 332 14.62 -5.62 25.31
CA GLY A 332 13.53 -4.64 25.41
C GLY A 332 13.76 -3.40 24.56
N TYR A 333 12.94 -2.39 24.75
CA TYR A 333 13.08 -1.09 24.10
C TYR A 333 13.60 -0.06 25.08
N ALA A 334 14.55 0.77 24.67
CA ALA A 334 14.98 1.92 25.44
C ALA A 334 14.76 3.21 24.67
N ALA A 335 14.45 4.29 25.38
CA ALA A 335 14.26 5.60 24.78
C ALA A 335 15.59 6.15 24.25
N ILE A 336 15.59 6.71 23.05
CA ILE A 336 16.70 7.48 22.51
C ILE A 336 16.38 8.95 22.75
N VAL A 337 17.29 9.63 23.43
CA VAL A 337 17.17 11.04 23.81
C VAL A 337 18.17 11.85 23.01
N GLY A 338 17.68 12.93 22.41
CA GLY A 338 18.48 13.85 21.63
C GLY A 338 18.23 15.29 22.01
N ASN A 339 19.28 16.09 21.94
CA ASN A 339 19.23 17.53 22.08
C ASN A 339 18.67 18.16 20.81
N ILE A 340 17.58 18.90 20.92
CA ILE A 340 17.04 19.64 19.78
C ILE A 340 17.45 21.10 19.92
N THR A 341 18.27 21.59 19.00
CA THR A 341 18.75 22.98 18.94
C THR A 341 18.67 23.55 17.53
N GLY A 342 18.63 24.88 17.44
CA GLY A 342 18.74 25.62 16.18
C GLY A 342 17.43 26.20 15.69
N GLU A 343 17.35 26.42 14.37
CA GLU A 343 16.15 26.91 13.70
C GLU A 343 15.59 25.84 12.77
N CYS A 344 14.27 25.68 12.75
CA CYS A 344 13.58 24.81 11.81
C CYS A 344 12.49 25.63 11.10
N GLY A 345 12.61 25.79 9.78
CA GLY A 345 11.67 26.62 9.00
C GLY A 345 11.66 28.09 9.43
N GLY A 346 12.82 28.66 9.78
CA GLY A 346 12.95 30.07 10.20
C GLY A 346 12.42 30.39 11.60
N SER A 347 12.02 29.37 12.37
CA SER A 347 11.60 29.52 13.77
C SER A 347 12.63 28.91 14.71
N GLN A 348 12.99 29.65 15.76
CA GLN A 348 13.89 29.19 16.83
C GLN A 348 13.27 28.02 17.60
N VAL A 349 14.07 26.98 17.81
CA VAL A 349 13.71 25.78 18.56
C VAL A 349 14.25 25.88 19.98
N GLN A 350 13.43 25.53 20.98
CA GLN A 350 13.86 25.47 22.38
C GLN A 350 15.00 24.46 22.55
N LYS A 351 16.10 24.90 23.15
CA LYS A 351 17.27 24.06 23.46
C LYS A 351 16.95 23.15 24.64
N GLU A 352 16.41 21.98 24.33
CA GLU A 352 16.03 20.96 25.32
C GLU A 352 16.32 19.55 24.79
N TYR A 353 16.32 18.57 25.70
CA TYR A 353 16.43 17.16 25.36
C TYR A 353 15.03 16.57 25.23
N TYR A 354 14.81 15.80 24.16
CA TYR A 354 13.55 15.13 23.90
C TYR A 354 13.80 13.67 23.57
N VAL A 355 12.82 12.82 23.86
CA VAL A 355 12.78 11.48 23.28
C VAL A 355 12.58 11.62 21.77
N ILE A 356 13.59 11.21 21.01
CA ILE A 356 13.63 11.30 19.54
C ILE A 356 13.39 9.93 18.89
N GLY A 357 13.30 8.85 19.66
CA GLY A 357 12.84 7.54 19.21
C GLY A 357 13.18 6.44 20.21
N PHE A 358 13.30 5.21 19.71
CA PHE A 358 13.50 4.03 20.54
C PHE A 358 14.50 3.08 19.88
N CYS A 359 15.40 2.51 20.67
CA CYS A 359 16.28 1.43 20.23
C CYS A 359 15.79 0.11 20.83
N GLN A 360 15.95 -0.98 20.07
CA GLN A 360 15.66 -2.33 20.55
C GLN A 360 16.96 -3.02 20.97
N ARG A 361 16.90 -3.67 22.13
CA ARG A 361 17.94 -4.55 22.63
C ARG A 361 17.46 -5.98 22.42
N LEU A 362 18.16 -6.71 21.57
CA LEU A 362 17.90 -8.12 21.33
C LEU A 362 18.53 -8.96 22.44
N GLY A 363 17.83 -10.04 22.80
CA GLY A 363 18.29 -11.03 23.74
C GLY A 363 18.51 -12.36 23.03
N SER A 364 19.02 -13.35 23.76
CA SER A 364 19.22 -14.70 23.22
C SER A 364 17.92 -15.47 22.93
N ARG A 365 16.79 -15.02 23.48
CA ARG A 365 15.46 -15.62 23.27
C ARG A 365 14.72 -14.89 22.15
N GLN A 366 14.02 -15.65 21.29
CA GLN A 366 13.08 -15.08 20.31
C GLN A 366 11.90 -14.44 21.06
N LEU A 367 11.82 -13.11 21.02
CA LEU A 367 10.74 -12.31 21.62
C LEU A 367 9.98 -11.56 20.53
N ARG A 368 8.71 -11.29 20.78
CA ARG A 368 7.85 -10.51 19.88
C ARG A 368 7.95 -9.03 20.22
N ALA A 369 8.09 -8.19 19.21
CA ALA A 369 7.96 -6.75 19.37
C ALA A 369 6.53 -6.38 19.82
N ASN A 370 6.39 -5.33 20.63
CA ASN A 370 5.10 -4.79 21.11
C ASN A 370 4.96 -3.27 20.87
N ALA A 371 5.85 -2.67 20.11
CA ALA A 371 5.87 -1.24 19.79
C ALA A 371 4.80 -0.83 18.74
N SER A 372 4.25 0.37 18.90
CA SER A 372 3.34 0.96 17.92
C SER A 372 4.11 1.94 17.03
N PRO A 373 4.14 1.73 15.70
CA PRO A 373 4.67 2.75 14.79
C PRO A 373 3.69 3.93 14.59
N ARG A 374 2.53 3.95 15.28
CA ARG A 374 1.50 4.95 15.00
C ARG A 374 1.84 6.30 15.61
N LEU A 375 2.05 7.30 14.76
CA LEU A 375 2.28 8.68 15.17
C LEU A 375 1.15 9.25 16.06
N GLN A 376 -0.07 8.74 15.90
CA GLN A 376 -1.23 9.10 16.71
C GLN A 376 -1.03 8.82 18.20
N ASP A 377 -0.28 7.78 18.56
CA ASP A 377 -0.05 7.42 19.97
C ASP A 377 0.90 8.40 20.67
N ALA A 378 1.82 9.00 19.91
CA ALA A 378 2.73 10.06 20.36
C ALA A 378 2.12 11.47 20.27
N TRP A 379 1.00 11.64 19.57
CA TRP A 379 0.40 12.95 19.31
C TRP A 379 0.04 13.76 20.56
N PRO A 380 -0.39 13.15 21.69
CA PRO A 380 -0.62 13.90 22.92
C PRO A 380 0.61 14.66 23.45
N GLU A 381 1.83 14.17 23.20
CA GLU A 381 3.06 14.88 23.56
C GLU A 381 3.50 15.84 22.45
N LEU A 382 3.53 15.36 21.19
CA LEU A 382 3.93 16.19 20.04
C LEU A 382 3.02 17.42 19.84
N GLY A 383 1.74 17.32 20.19
CA GLY A 383 0.78 18.41 20.09
C GLY A 383 1.00 19.54 21.09
N LYS A 384 1.75 19.30 22.18
CA LYS A 384 2.13 20.33 23.17
C LYS A 384 3.32 21.18 22.70
N LEU A 385 4.07 20.69 21.71
CA LEU A 385 5.30 21.32 21.24
C LEU A 385 5.03 22.36 20.15
N SER A 386 5.96 23.30 19.99
CA SER A 386 5.92 24.22 18.85
C SER A 386 6.01 23.44 17.52
N PRO A 387 5.42 23.93 16.42
CA PRO A 387 5.53 23.28 15.11
C PRO A 387 6.98 23.05 14.67
N ALA A 388 7.89 23.98 14.99
CA ALA A 388 9.31 23.89 14.67
C ALA A 388 10.01 22.78 15.48
N THR A 389 9.81 22.73 16.80
CA THR A 389 10.33 21.68 17.68
C THR A 389 9.82 20.30 17.25
N ARG A 390 8.51 20.18 17.01
CA ARG A 390 7.87 18.94 16.55
C ARG A 390 8.47 18.45 15.24
N SER A 391 8.66 19.35 14.27
CA SER A 391 9.23 19.00 12.97
C SER A 391 10.70 18.58 13.10
N ALA A 392 11.48 19.24 13.95
CA ALA A 392 12.86 18.87 14.25
C ALA A 392 12.96 17.48 14.90
N ILE A 393 12.08 17.16 15.86
CA ILE A 393 12.02 15.83 16.49
C ILE A 393 11.66 14.76 15.46
N LEU A 394 10.64 14.99 14.64
CA LEU A 394 10.22 14.01 13.63
C LEU A 394 11.29 13.81 12.56
N LYS A 395 11.96 14.89 12.13
CA LYS A 395 13.11 14.80 11.22
C LYS A 395 14.24 13.99 11.83
N ARG A 396 14.55 14.23 13.11
CA ARG A 396 15.61 13.49 13.80
C ARG A 396 15.25 12.03 14.05
N ASN A 397 13.98 11.73 14.33
CA ASN A 397 13.45 10.37 14.43
C ASN A 397 13.64 9.60 13.13
N ARG A 398 13.29 10.19 11.97
CA ARG A 398 13.53 9.61 10.64
C ARG A 398 15.00 9.32 10.35
N ASN A 399 15.90 10.13 10.92
CA ASN A 399 17.34 10.04 10.70
C ASN A 399 18.07 9.26 11.80
N LEU A 400 17.36 8.50 12.65
CA LEU A 400 18.00 7.73 13.72
C LEU A 400 18.96 6.67 13.21
N ASP A 401 18.64 6.06 12.07
CA ASP A 401 19.41 4.98 11.45
C ASP A 401 20.81 5.47 11.05
N LEU A 402 20.91 6.73 10.61
CA LEU A 402 22.16 7.40 10.26
C LEU A 402 23.08 7.63 11.46
N LEU A 403 22.61 7.43 12.70
CA LEU A 403 23.45 7.58 13.89
C LEU A 403 24.37 6.37 14.12
N GLY A 404 24.18 5.27 13.36
CA GLY A 404 25.11 4.12 13.28
C GLY A 404 25.37 3.35 14.58
N THR A 405 24.76 3.77 15.69
CA THR A 405 25.00 3.22 17.04
C THR A 405 23.95 2.20 17.47
N PHE A 406 22.83 2.15 16.75
CA PHE A 406 21.72 1.26 17.03
C PHE A 406 21.21 0.66 15.73
N GLU A 407 20.92 -0.64 15.74
CA GLU A 407 19.86 -1.15 14.88
C GLU A 407 18.59 -0.44 15.33
N SER A 408 18.16 0.57 14.56
CA SER A 408 16.84 1.10 14.81
C SER A 408 15.86 -0.05 14.65
N ALA A 409 14.89 -0.12 15.55
CA ALA A 409 13.86 -1.11 15.42
C ALA A 409 12.94 -0.69 14.28
N GLY A 410 13.34 -0.98 13.04
CA GLY A 410 12.57 -0.72 11.83
C GLY A 410 11.36 -1.63 11.68
N GLN A 411 11.24 -2.67 12.50
CA GLN A 411 10.11 -3.60 12.40
C GLN A 411 8.90 -3.09 13.20
N PRO A 412 7.79 -2.73 12.53
CA PRO A 412 6.57 -2.35 13.23
C PRO A 412 6.05 -3.56 14.00
N ALA A 413 5.72 -3.34 15.27
CA ALA A 413 5.13 -4.37 16.07
C ALA A 413 3.60 -4.39 15.98
N LEU A 414 3.06 -5.57 16.23
CA LEU A 414 1.62 -5.80 16.22
C LEU A 414 1.05 -5.35 17.55
N VAL A 415 0.44 -4.16 17.59
CA VAL A 415 -0.34 -3.74 18.77
C VAL A 415 -1.73 -4.35 18.66
N ARG A 416 -1.98 -5.38 19.47
CA ARG A 416 -3.31 -5.65 20.00
C ARG A 416 -3.26 -5.47 21.50
N THR A 417 -4.06 -4.53 22.01
CA THR A 417 -4.60 -4.65 23.35
C THR A 417 -5.47 -5.91 23.37
N LEU A 418 -4.90 -7.04 23.77
CA LEU A 418 -5.71 -8.15 24.26
C LEU A 418 -6.07 -7.79 25.69
N HIS A 419 -7.30 -7.30 25.86
CA HIS A 419 -7.94 -7.23 27.17
C HIS A 419 -8.25 -8.63 27.67
#